data_AF-A0A9X2D9B4-F1
#
_entry.id   AF-A0A9X2D9B4-F1
#
_cell.length_a   1.000
_cell.length_b   1.000
_cell.length_c   1.000
_cell.angle_alpha   90.00
_cell.angle_beta   90.00
_cell.angle_gamma   90.00
#
_symmetry.space_group_name_H-M   'P 1'
#
loop_
_entity.id
_entity.type
_entity.pdbx_description
1 polymer ?
#
loop_
_entity_poly.entity_id
_entity_poly.type
_entity_poly.pdbx_seq_one_letter_code
_entity_poly.pdbx_strand_id
1 'polypeptide(L)'
;MDPAAPPVTLPAEPAEVVDVLEAWLSAPHEPGPLVVRTSGSTGTPKRVLLPRASVLASARASAARVGAAGPWLLTLPAGYVAGVNVVARSLVAGHRPVLADDHGSFAEAVAALVAAHPESPRFVSLVPTQLHRMLGGAGAAAEGATSDDVWALRTFHTVLLGGGPVDAALRERAAAAGVRVVATYGSAETSGGCVYDGRPLDGTRVRVDDDGRVLLAGTTLFAGYEGEPGRVDRDLTDAAVVGGWFRTSDAGRITEHGRLQVLGRLDDVVVTGGLNVPAPAVAAVLRATPGVAQAEVVGVPDEEWGNVLVALAVPADADAPPPLETLRDAVAETRPRAWAPRRLVLLEELPLLANGKPDRLALQALAAAAVVEQRGAQATSARRDPATEDR
;
A
#
# COMPACT_ATOMS: atom_id res chain seq x y z
N MET A 1 15.94 -37.41 -3.55
CA MET A 1 15.45 -36.06 -3.19
C MET A 1 14.20 -36.27 -2.40
N ASP A 2 14.20 -35.83 -1.14
CA ASP A 2 12.98 -35.79 -0.33
C ASP A 2 11.93 -34.97 -1.12
N PRO A 3 10.71 -35.48 -1.38
CA PRO A 3 9.68 -34.65 -2.00
C PRO A 3 9.50 -33.41 -1.13
N ALA A 4 9.67 -32.23 -1.73
CA ALA A 4 9.51 -30.97 -1.01
C ALA A 4 8.18 -30.98 -0.27
N ALA A 5 8.21 -30.65 1.03
CA ALA A 5 7.00 -30.64 1.85
C ALA A 5 5.91 -29.78 1.20
N PRO A 6 4.63 -30.20 1.28
CA PRO A 6 3.55 -29.52 0.57
C PRO A 6 3.38 -28.07 1.08
N PRO A 7 3.03 -27.11 0.21
CA PRO A 7 2.81 -25.73 0.63
C PRO A 7 1.75 -25.60 1.72
N VAL A 8 1.97 -24.67 2.64
CA VAL A 8 1.08 -24.41 3.78
C VAL A 8 0.16 -23.25 3.44
N THR A 9 -1.15 -23.49 3.44
CA THR A 9 -2.15 -22.44 3.22
C THR A 9 -2.65 -21.91 4.55
N LEU A 10 -2.84 -20.59 4.64
CA LEU A 10 -3.34 -19.94 5.84
C LEU A 10 -4.89 -20.04 5.93
N PRO A 11 -5.43 -20.24 7.14
CA PRO A 11 -6.86 -20.11 7.40
C PRO A 11 -7.32 -18.65 7.29
N ALA A 12 -8.64 -18.43 7.38
CA ALA A 12 -9.22 -17.10 7.36
C ALA A 12 -9.12 -16.39 8.72
N GLU A 13 -9.35 -17.14 9.80
CA GLU A 13 -9.40 -16.60 11.15
C GLU A 13 -8.01 -16.18 11.66
N PRO A 14 -7.83 -14.94 12.14
CA PRO A 14 -6.52 -14.44 12.58
C PRO A 14 -5.87 -15.28 13.69
N ALA A 15 -6.64 -15.77 14.66
CA ALA A 15 -6.13 -16.61 15.73
C ALA A 15 -5.55 -17.93 15.20
N GLU A 16 -6.26 -18.58 14.26
CA GLU A 16 -5.77 -19.81 13.62
C GLU A 16 -4.53 -19.54 12.75
N VAL A 17 -4.43 -18.35 12.12
CA VAL A 17 -3.21 -17.95 11.40
C VAL A 17 -2.01 -17.88 12.34
N VAL A 18 -2.18 -17.37 13.56
CA VAL A 18 -1.12 -17.35 14.58
C VAL A 18 -0.68 -18.77 14.93
N ASP A 19 -1.63 -19.68 15.19
CA ASP A 19 -1.34 -21.06 15.54
C ASP A 19 -0.59 -21.80 14.41
N VAL A 20 -1.05 -21.64 13.16
CA VAL A 20 -0.41 -22.23 11.97
C VAL A 20 1.00 -21.68 11.77
N LEU A 21 1.21 -20.37 11.91
CA LEU A 21 2.53 -19.76 11.76
C LEU A 21 3.49 -20.15 12.88
N GLU A 22 3.01 -20.28 14.12
CA GLU A 22 3.81 -20.73 15.25
C GLU A 22 4.31 -22.17 15.04
N ALA A 23 3.42 -23.08 14.64
CA ALA A 23 3.77 -24.45 14.29
C ALA A 23 4.72 -24.52 13.08
N TRP A 24 4.47 -23.72 12.05
CA TRP A 24 5.27 -23.68 10.83
C TRP A 24 6.69 -23.14 11.07
N LEU A 25 6.83 -22.05 11.83
CA LEU A 25 8.13 -21.48 12.18
C LEU A 25 8.96 -22.45 13.06
N SER A 26 8.28 -23.14 13.98
CA SER A 26 8.90 -24.04 14.96
C SER A 26 9.11 -25.47 14.45
N ALA A 27 8.74 -25.76 13.20
CA ALA A 27 8.83 -27.10 12.62
C ALA A 27 10.29 -27.65 12.70
N PRO A 28 10.48 -28.91 13.14
CA PRO A 28 11.82 -29.49 13.33
C PRO A 28 12.58 -29.71 12.01
N HIS A 29 11.85 -29.83 10.90
CA HIS A 29 12.38 -29.95 9.54
C HIS A 29 11.93 -28.75 8.71
N GLU A 30 12.51 -28.57 7.51
CA GLU A 30 12.08 -27.49 6.61
C GLU A 30 10.62 -27.73 6.17
N PRO A 31 9.67 -26.88 6.59
CA PRO A 31 8.29 -27.05 6.19
C PRO A 31 8.12 -26.63 4.73
N GLY A 32 6.98 -27.00 4.13
CA GLY A 32 6.62 -26.49 2.81
C GLY A 32 6.47 -24.96 2.83
N PRO A 33 6.65 -24.29 1.68
CA PRO A 33 6.55 -22.84 1.61
C PRO A 33 5.15 -22.37 2.01
N LEU A 34 5.09 -21.23 2.69
CA LEU A 34 3.84 -20.59 3.04
C LEU A 34 3.20 -19.97 1.80
N VAL A 35 1.92 -20.23 1.57
CA VAL A 35 1.18 -19.65 0.46
C VAL A 35 0.54 -18.34 0.91
N VAL A 36 0.93 -17.25 0.27
CA VAL A 36 0.34 -15.93 0.49
C VAL A 36 -0.30 -15.42 -0.80
N ARG A 37 -1.54 -14.93 -0.71
CA ARG A 37 -2.24 -14.35 -1.85
C ARG A 37 -1.82 -12.90 -2.07
N THR A 38 -1.57 -12.54 -3.32
CA THR A 38 -1.41 -11.14 -3.72
C THR A 38 -2.76 -10.46 -3.78
N SER A 39 -2.79 -9.13 -3.70
CA SER A 39 -4.02 -8.34 -3.73
C SER A 39 -4.66 -8.20 -5.11
N GLY A 40 -4.16 -8.91 -6.13
CA GLY A 40 -4.84 -9.05 -7.42
C GLY A 40 -5.06 -7.77 -8.23
N SER A 41 -4.03 -6.91 -8.39
CA SER A 41 -4.14 -5.71 -9.24
C SER A 41 -4.44 -6.01 -10.73
N THR A 42 -4.37 -7.27 -11.16
CA THR A 42 -4.60 -7.75 -12.53
C THR A 42 -5.83 -8.66 -12.65
N GLY A 43 -6.72 -8.72 -11.65
CA GLY A 43 -7.99 -9.45 -11.69
C GLY A 43 -7.96 -10.89 -11.14
N THR A 44 -6.82 -11.60 -11.14
CA THR A 44 -6.67 -12.90 -10.47
C THR A 44 -5.55 -12.84 -9.43
N PRO A 45 -5.86 -13.01 -8.13
CA PRO A 45 -4.84 -13.07 -7.07
C PRO A 45 -3.81 -14.18 -7.32
N LYS A 46 -2.56 -13.78 -7.60
CA LYS A 46 -1.43 -14.73 -7.66
C LYS A 46 -1.16 -15.31 -6.27
N ARG A 47 -0.79 -16.59 -6.22
CA ARG A 47 -0.36 -17.29 -4.99
C ARG A 47 1.16 -17.31 -4.95
N VAL A 48 1.74 -16.71 -3.92
CA VAL A 48 3.19 -16.54 -3.73
C VAL A 48 3.67 -17.56 -2.72
N LEU A 49 4.70 -18.32 -3.07
CA LEU A 49 5.30 -19.34 -2.22
C LEU A 49 6.47 -18.74 -1.44
N LEU A 50 6.33 -18.63 -0.12
CA LEU A 50 7.34 -18.06 0.78
C LEU A 50 8.07 -19.16 1.57
N PRO A 51 9.36 -19.41 1.29
CA PRO A 51 10.17 -20.27 2.13
C PRO A 51 10.26 -19.76 3.57
N ARG A 52 10.41 -20.68 4.54
CA ARG A 52 10.65 -20.33 5.94
C ARG A 52 11.88 -19.44 6.09
N ALA A 53 12.95 -19.74 5.35
CA ALA A 53 14.15 -18.94 5.31
C ALA A 53 13.88 -17.46 4.93
N SER A 54 13.00 -17.20 3.96
CA SER A 54 12.69 -15.84 3.50
C SER A 54 11.89 -15.03 4.53
N VAL A 55 10.94 -15.68 5.20
CA VAL A 55 10.15 -15.06 6.29
C VAL A 55 11.04 -14.78 7.50
N LEU A 56 11.91 -15.72 7.90
CA LEU A 56 12.87 -15.54 8.98
C LEU A 56 13.89 -14.44 8.67
N ALA A 57 14.38 -14.37 7.43
CA ALA A 57 15.29 -13.33 6.98
C ALA A 57 14.61 -11.95 7.05
N SER A 58 13.36 -11.83 6.58
CA SER A 58 12.56 -10.61 6.70
C SER A 58 12.42 -10.17 8.16
N ALA A 59 12.01 -11.08 9.05
CA ALA A 59 11.81 -10.77 10.46
C ALA A 59 13.09 -10.28 11.16
N ARG A 60 14.21 -10.96 10.95
CA ARG A 60 15.51 -10.60 11.53
C ARG A 60 16.04 -9.28 10.98
N ALA A 61 15.96 -9.08 9.67
CA ALA A 61 16.44 -7.85 9.05
C ALA A 61 15.58 -6.63 9.43
N SER A 62 14.27 -6.81 9.60
CA SER A 62 13.37 -5.80 10.18
C SER A 62 13.81 -5.39 11.59
N ALA A 63 14.01 -6.36 12.49
CA ALA A 63 14.43 -6.11 13.87
C ALA A 63 15.79 -5.39 13.93
N ALA A 64 16.76 -5.84 13.14
CA ALA A 64 18.07 -5.19 13.04
C ALA A 64 17.97 -3.74 12.54
N ARG A 65 17.11 -3.47 11.55
CA ARG A 65 16.90 -2.13 11.00
C ARG A 65 16.24 -1.17 11.98
N VAL A 66 15.23 -1.63 12.71
CA VAL A 66 14.53 -0.77 13.68
C VAL A 66 15.29 -0.67 15.00
N GLY A 67 16.22 -1.59 15.27
CA GLY A 67 17.10 -1.59 16.43
C GLY A 67 16.57 -2.35 17.64
N ALA A 68 15.46 -3.09 17.49
CA ALA A 68 14.81 -3.83 18.56
C ALA A 68 13.86 -4.91 18.00
N ALA A 69 13.52 -5.89 18.84
CA ALA A 69 12.50 -6.89 18.61
C ALA A 69 11.62 -7.02 19.87
N GLY A 70 10.37 -7.44 19.69
CA GLY A 70 9.40 -7.52 20.79
C GLY A 70 8.02 -7.88 20.27
N PRO A 71 6.97 -7.75 21.10
CA PRO A 71 5.62 -8.14 20.74
C PRO A 71 4.99 -7.17 19.73
N TRP A 72 4.13 -7.71 18.87
CA TRP A 72 3.43 -6.91 17.85
C TRP A 72 1.93 -6.90 18.06
N LEU A 73 1.30 -5.79 17.67
CA LEU A 73 -0.14 -5.68 17.47
C LEU A 73 -0.49 -5.99 16.00
N LEU A 74 -1.42 -6.93 15.78
CA LEU A 74 -1.98 -7.25 14.47
C LEU A 74 -3.24 -6.44 14.20
N THR A 75 -3.11 -5.43 13.33
CA THR A 75 -4.19 -4.54 12.84
C THR A 75 -4.47 -4.74 11.35
N LEU A 76 -3.80 -5.70 10.72
CA LEU A 76 -3.85 -5.95 9.28
C LEU A 76 -4.38 -7.37 9.05
N PRO A 77 -5.08 -7.63 7.93
CA PRO A 77 -5.60 -8.97 7.64
C PRO A 77 -4.50 -10.03 7.65
N ALA A 78 -4.67 -11.05 8.50
CA ALA A 78 -3.65 -12.06 8.80
C ALA A 78 -3.26 -12.91 7.59
N GLY A 79 -4.17 -13.11 6.63
CA GLY A 79 -3.95 -13.92 5.42
C GLY A 79 -3.11 -13.25 4.32
N TYR A 80 -2.74 -11.97 4.46
CA TYR A 80 -1.88 -11.26 3.52
C TYR A 80 -0.48 -11.06 4.09
N VAL A 81 0.51 -10.85 3.20
CA VAL A 81 1.93 -10.76 3.59
C VAL A 81 2.21 -9.75 4.70
N ALA A 82 1.43 -8.65 4.76
CA ALA A 82 1.60 -7.64 5.79
C ALA A 82 1.21 -8.16 7.18
N GLY A 83 0.04 -8.82 7.31
CA GLY A 83 -0.39 -9.46 8.54
C GLY A 83 0.48 -10.66 8.91
N VAL A 84 0.82 -11.51 7.95
CA VAL A 84 1.77 -12.63 8.14
C VAL A 84 3.08 -12.16 8.77
N ASN A 85 3.65 -11.05 8.28
CA ASN A 85 4.90 -10.53 8.83
C ASN A 85 4.75 -9.94 10.23
N VAL A 86 3.60 -9.39 10.58
CA VAL A 86 3.33 -8.95 11.96
C VAL A 86 3.38 -10.15 12.90
N VAL A 87 2.66 -11.22 12.57
CA VAL A 87 2.65 -12.46 13.33
C VAL A 87 4.04 -13.08 13.40
N ALA A 88 4.71 -13.25 12.25
CA ALA A 88 6.03 -13.87 12.18
C ALA A 88 7.09 -13.09 12.97
N ARG A 89 7.10 -11.75 12.90
CA ARG A 89 8.06 -10.93 13.69
C ARG A 89 7.82 -11.04 15.18
N SER A 90 6.56 -11.09 15.62
CA SER A 90 6.24 -11.29 17.03
C SER A 90 6.70 -12.66 17.52
N LEU A 91 6.37 -13.72 16.79
CA LEU A 91 6.74 -15.09 17.15
C LEU A 91 8.26 -15.31 17.12
N VAL A 92 8.96 -14.76 16.13
CA VAL A 92 10.44 -14.79 16.07
C VAL A 92 11.07 -14.02 17.25
N ALA A 93 10.40 -12.99 17.76
CA ALA A 93 10.80 -12.29 18.98
C ALA A 93 10.42 -13.03 20.28
N GLY A 94 9.76 -14.20 20.19
CA GLY A 94 9.34 -15.00 21.35
C GLY A 94 8.02 -14.55 21.97
N HIS A 95 7.20 -13.78 21.24
CA HIS A 95 5.93 -13.24 21.75
C HIS A 95 4.76 -13.62 20.83
N ARG A 96 3.66 -14.11 21.40
CA ARG A 96 2.40 -14.13 20.67
C ARG A 96 1.93 -12.69 20.38
N PRO A 97 1.48 -12.40 19.15
CA PRO A 97 0.94 -11.08 18.84
C PRO A 97 -0.41 -10.87 19.54
N VAL A 98 -0.73 -9.61 19.84
CA VAL A 98 -2.09 -9.20 20.24
C VAL A 98 -2.90 -8.94 18.98
N LEU A 99 -4.14 -9.43 18.92
CA LEU A 99 -5.05 -9.22 17.80
C LEU A 99 -5.90 -7.99 18.09
N ALA A 100 -5.86 -6.97 17.23
CA ALA A 100 -6.65 -5.76 17.46
C ALA A 100 -8.17 -6.04 17.45
N ASP A 101 -8.60 -7.02 16.66
CA ASP A 101 -10.01 -7.40 16.49
C ASP A 101 -10.62 -8.07 17.74
N ASP A 102 -9.78 -8.50 18.70
CA ASP A 102 -10.23 -9.05 20.00
C ASP A 102 -10.65 -7.94 21.00
N HIS A 103 -10.54 -6.67 20.61
CA HIS A 103 -10.76 -5.51 21.46
C HIS A 103 -11.74 -4.51 20.83
N GLY A 104 -12.39 -3.69 21.66
CA GLY A 104 -13.38 -2.71 21.20
C GLY A 104 -12.77 -1.50 20.50
N SER A 105 -11.47 -1.24 20.71
CA SER A 105 -10.74 -0.16 20.05
C SER A 105 -9.24 -0.44 19.92
N PHE A 106 -8.56 0.35 19.07
CA PHE A 106 -7.11 0.31 18.94
C PHE A 106 -6.42 0.63 20.27
N ALA A 107 -6.87 1.66 20.99
CA ALA A 107 -6.32 2.04 22.29
C ALA A 107 -6.46 0.91 23.33
N GLU A 108 -7.60 0.20 23.36
CA GLU A 108 -7.80 -0.96 24.25
C GLU A 108 -6.84 -2.11 23.92
N ALA A 109 -6.67 -2.44 22.64
CA ALA A 109 -5.73 -3.47 22.21
C ALA A 109 -4.27 -3.11 22.57
N VAL A 110 -3.92 -1.83 22.44
CA VAL A 110 -2.60 -1.32 22.84
C VAL A 110 -2.43 -1.36 24.34
N ALA A 111 -3.45 -1.02 25.13
CA ALA A 111 -3.41 -1.13 26.59
C ALA A 111 -3.20 -2.60 27.03
N ALA A 112 -3.86 -3.56 26.38
CA ALA A 112 -3.64 -4.99 26.63
C ALA A 112 -2.20 -5.42 26.29
N LEU A 113 -1.67 -4.95 25.15
CA LEU A 113 -0.28 -5.21 24.76
C LEU A 113 0.73 -4.62 25.74
N VAL A 114 0.50 -3.39 26.22
CA VAL A 114 1.35 -2.73 27.23
C VAL A 114 1.29 -3.49 28.54
N ALA A 115 0.11 -3.91 28.99
CA ALA A 115 -0.06 -4.66 30.23
C ALA A 115 0.62 -6.04 30.19
N ALA A 116 0.53 -6.74 29.05
CA ALA A 116 1.18 -8.04 28.87
C ALA A 116 2.71 -7.93 28.79
N HIS A 117 3.23 -6.81 28.28
CA HIS A 117 4.65 -6.61 28.01
C HIS A 117 5.12 -5.20 28.38
N PRO A 118 5.18 -4.86 29.69
CA PRO A 118 5.43 -3.50 30.16
C PRO A 118 6.81 -2.97 29.74
N GLU A 119 7.83 -3.82 29.84
CA GLU A 119 9.24 -3.48 29.61
C GLU A 119 9.73 -3.74 28.18
N SER A 120 8.90 -4.32 27.31
CA SER A 120 9.31 -4.68 25.94
C SER A 120 9.06 -3.53 24.95
N PRO A 121 9.97 -3.32 23.98
CA PRO A 121 9.66 -2.47 22.83
C PRO A 121 8.53 -3.10 22.01
N ARG A 122 7.47 -2.34 21.78
CA ARG A 122 6.24 -2.80 21.09
C ARG A 122 6.21 -2.28 19.65
N PHE A 123 5.56 -3.03 18.76
CA PHE A 123 5.51 -2.69 17.34
C PHE A 123 4.12 -2.86 16.73
N VAL A 124 3.84 -2.10 15.67
CA VAL A 124 2.63 -2.23 14.85
C VAL A 124 2.97 -1.94 13.39
N SER A 125 2.27 -2.58 12.47
CA SER A 125 2.28 -2.20 11.05
C SER A 125 0.94 -1.59 10.66
N LEU A 126 0.97 -0.43 10.01
CA LEU A 126 -0.22 0.27 9.53
C LEU A 126 -0.09 0.59 8.04
N VAL A 127 -1.22 0.91 7.40
CA VAL A 127 -1.24 1.62 6.12
C VAL A 127 -1.36 3.14 6.33
N PRO A 128 -0.90 3.99 5.39
CA PRO A 128 -0.95 5.46 5.52
C PRO A 128 -2.33 6.01 5.91
N THR A 129 -3.41 5.44 5.37
CA THR A 129 -4.78 5.85 5.65
C THR A 129 -5.20 5.58 7.10
N GLN A 130 -4.75 4.48 7.70
CA GLN A 130 -4.99 4.18 9.12
C GLN A 130 -4.28 5.21 10.01
N LEU A 131 -3.00 5.47 9.76
CA LEU A 131 -2.23 6.46 10.51
C LEU A 131 -2.83 7.87 10.38
N HIS A 132 -3.27 8.26 9.18
CA HIS A 132 -3.92 9.56 8.96
C HIS A 132 -5.15 9.74 9.84
N ARG A 133 -6.02 8.72 9.90
CA ARG A 133 -7.24 8.70 10.72
C ARG A 133 -6.90 8.80 12.21
N MET A 134 -5.97 7.98 12.70
CA MET A 134 -5.55 7.95 14.11
C MET A 134 -4.90 9.26 14.58
N LEU A 135 -4.27 10.02 13.68
CA LEU A 135 -3.64 11.30 14.00
C LEU A 135 -4.58 12.52 13.93
N GLY A 136 -5.85 12.35 13.53
CA GLY A 136 -6.83 13.43 13.36
C GLY A 136 -6.49 14.36 12.20
N GLY A 137 -7.23 14.27 11.08
CA GLY A 137 -7.01 15.12 9.91
C GLY A 137 -7.22 16.61 10.20
N ALA A 138 -6.57 17.49 9.43
CA ALA A 138 -6.97 18.90 9.36
C ALA A 138 -8.19 19.00 8.43
N GLY A 139 -9.40 18.91 8.98
CA GLY A 139 -10.66 18.93 8.23
C GLY A 139 -11.83 18.36 9.04
N ALA A 140 -13.03 18.91 8.83
CA ALA A 140 -14.20 18.79 9.69
C ALA A 140 -14.90 17.41 9.59
N ALA A 141 -14.31 16.40 10.21
CA ALA A 141 -14.98 15.27 10.84
C ALA A 141 -13.96 14.55 11.72
N ALA A 142 -13.63 15.15 12.86
CA ALA A 142 -12.94 14.46 13.94
C ALA A 142 -13.89 13.49 14.67
N GLU A 143 -14.67 12.70 13.92
CA GLU A 143 -15.36 11.53 14.43
C GLU A 143 -14.41 10.34 14.29
N GLY A 144 -13.53 10.16 15.28
CA GLY A 144 -12.75 8.93 15.41
C GLY A 144 -11.31 9.07 15.90
N ALA A 145 -10.67 10.23 15.75
CA ALA A 145 -9.36 10.46 16.36
C ALA A 145 -9.52 10.83 17.84
N THR A 146 -9.49 9.83 18.72
CA THR A 146 -9.51 10.08 20.16
C THR A 146 -8.12 10.50 20.63
N SER A 147 -8.04 11.22 21.75
CA SER A 147 -6.77 11.42 22.48
C SER A 147 -6.03 10.11 22.74
N ASP A 148 -6.79 9.02 22.79
CA ASP A 148 -6.35 7.69 23.21
C ASP A 148 -5.63 6.97 22.07
N ASP A 149 -5.99 7.19 20.81
CA ASP A 149 -5.26 6.65 19.65
C ASP A 149 -3.88 7.30 19.51
N VAL A 150 -3.78 8.61 19.71
CA VAL A 150 -2.49 9.31 19.68
C VAL A 150 -1.62 8.87 20.86
N TRP A 151 -2.20 8.70 22.05
CA TRP A 151 -1.50 8.08 23.18
C TRP A 151 -1.00 6.68 22.81
N ALA A 152 -1.85 5.84 22.25
CA ALA A 152 -1.54 4.46 21.89
C ALA A 152 -0.39 4.39 20.87
N LEU A 153 -0.43 5.23 19.83
CA LEU A 153 0.64 5.34 18.82
C LEU A 153 2.00 5.69 19.44
N ARG A 154 2.03 6.56 20.46
CA ARG A 154 3.27 6.96 21.16
C ARG A 154 3.88 5.84 22.00
N THR A 155 3.09 4.84 22.40
CA THR A 155 3.59 3.72 23.21
C THR A 155 4.44 2.72 22.42
N PHE A 156 4.34 2.76 21.09
CA PHE A 156 5.11 1.89 20.20
C PHE A 156 6.55 2.38 20.06
N HIS A 157 7.48 1.44 20.12
CA HIS A 157 8.87 1.72 19.77
C HIS A 157 8.99 2.13 18.30
N THR A 158 8.25 1.48 17.40
CA THR A 158 8.22 1.85 15.98
C THR A 158 6.90 1.44 15.34
N VAL A 159 6.32 2.36 14.58
CA VAL A 159 5.18 2.15 13.67
C VAL A 159 5.75 1.93 12.26
N LEU A 160 5.59 0.73 11.71
CA LEU A 160 5.91 0.48 10.31
C LEU A 160 4.75 0.93 9.44
N LEU A 161 5.03 1.74 8.42
CA LEU A 161 4.03 2.23 7.48
C LEU A 161 4.31 1.64 6.11
N GLY A 162 3.40 0.82 5.59
CA GLY A 162 3.57 0.10 4.34
C GLY A 162 2.32 0.09 3.48
N GLY A 163 2.41 -0.51 2.31
CA GLY A 163 1.24 -0.75 1.44
C GLY A 163 0.78 0.45 0.61
N GLY A 164 1.34 1.64 0.80
CA GLY A 164 1.07 2.83 0.00
C GLY A 164 2.16 3.89 0.12
N PRO A 165 2.11 4.94 -0.70
CA PRO A 165 3.02 6.07 -0.56
C PRO A 165 2.82 6.74 0.80
N VAL A 166 3.93 7.10 1.45
CA VAL A 166 3.93 7.91 2.67
C VAL A 166 4.30 9.32 2.26
N ASP A 167 3.34 10.23 2.28
CA ASP A 167 3.61 11.63 1.98
C ASP A 167 4.34 12.34 3.13
N ALA A 168 5.00 13.46 2.81
CA ALA A 168 5.81 14.21 3.76
C ALA A 168 4.96 14.82 4.89
N ALA A 169 3.76 15.30 4.57
CA ALA A 169 2.87 15.95 5.53
C ALA A 169 2.39 14.97 6.63
N LEU A 170 2.03 13.73 6.27
CA LEU A 170 1.67 12.69 7.23
C LEU A 170 2.86 12.33 8.12
N ARG A 171 4.08 12.27 7.55
CA ARG A 171 5.30 11.98 8.30
C ARG A 171 5.65 13.11 9.28
N GLU A 172 5.47 14.36 8.89
CA GLU A 172 5.65 15.54 9.74
C GLU A 172 4.62 15.57 10.87
N ARG A 173 3.35 15.30 10.58
CA ARG A 173 2.30 15.19 11.61
C ARG A 173 2.59 14.09 12.62
N ALA A 174 3.00 12.90 12.15
CA ALA A 174 3.38 11.81 13.04
C ALA A 174 4.56 12.20 13.95
N ALA A 175 5.58 12.87 13.39
CA ALA A 175 6.72 13.36 14.15
C ALA A 175 6.32 14.43 15.18
N ALA A 176 5.46 15.39 14.81
CA ALA A 176 4.91 16.39 15.72
C ALA A 176 4.08 15.76 16.86
N ALA A 177 3.42 14.64 16.56
CA ALA A 177 2.72 13.84 17.54
C ALA A 177 3.64 12.91 18.36
N GLY A 178 4.96 12.91 18.16
CA GLY A 178 5.89 12.04 18.90
C GLY A 178 5.84 10.56 18.49
N VAL A 179 5.28 10.25 17.31
CA VAL A 179 5.13 8.90 16.79
C VAL A 179 6.30 8.57 15.87
N ARG A 180 7.05 7.50 16.19
CA ARG A 180 8.16 7.04 15.37
C ARG A 180 7.67 6.18 14.20
N VAL A 181 7.63 6.77 13.01
CA VAL A 181 7.23 6.09 11.77
C VAL A 181 8.43 5.69 10.93
N VAL A 182 8.42 4.47 10.39
CA VAL A 182 9.36 4.00 9.36
C VAL A 182 8.57 3.55 8.14
N ALA A 183 8.81 4.18 6.99
CA ALA A 183 8.18 3.80 5.75
C ALA A 183 8.81 2.50 5.22
N THR A 184 8.00 1.58 4.73
CA THR A 184 8.43 0.28 4.23
C THR A 184 7.96 0.07 2.79
N TYR A 185 8.85 -0.46 1.96
CA TYR A 185 8.58 -0.84 0.58
C TYR A 185 8.93 -2.31 0.35
N GLY A 186 8.05 -3.00 -0.38
CA GLY A 186 8.14 -4.41 -0.70
C GLY A 186 6.76 -4.97 -1.09
N SER A 187 6.73 -6.25 -1.44
CA SER A 187 5.52 -6.94 -1.89
C SER A 187 5.41 -8.33 -1.24
N ALA A 188 4.44 -9.14 -1.67
CA ALA A 188 4.37 -10.53 -1.26
C ALA A 188 5.64 -11.29 -1.67
N GLU A 189 6.11 -11.08 -2.90
CA GLU A 189 7.28 -11.72 -3.50
C GLU A 189 8.60 -11.41 -2.79
N THR A 190 8.63 -10.41 -1.91
CA THR A 190 9.79 -10.06 -1.08
C THR A 190 9.61 -10.36 0.40
N SER A 191 8.65 -11.23 0.74
CA SER A 191 8.27 -11.54 2.12
C SER A 191 7.93 -10.29 2.93
N GLY A 192 7.24 -9.33 2.30
CA GLY A 192 6.88 -8.05 2.89
C GLY A 192 7.91 -6.95 2.62
N GLY A 193 7.93 -5.92 3.48
CA GLY A 193 8.85 -4.79 3.33
C GLY A 193 10.31 -5.21 3.41
N CYS A 194 11.09 -4.93 2.36
CA CYS A 194 12.53 -5.20 2.27
C CYS A 194 13.38 -3.93 2.06
N VAL A 195 12.75 -2.76 1.98
CA VAL A 195 13.41 -1.45 1.91
C VAL A 195 12.73 -0.51 2.91
N TYR A 196 13.49 0.06 3.85
CA TYR A 196 12.97 0.89 4.95
C TYR A 196 13.53 2.31 4.83
N ASP A 197 12.65 3.32 4.74
CA ASP A 197 13.00 4.72 4.43
C ASP A 197 13.95 4.83 3.22
N GLY A 198 13.68 4.06 2.17
CA GLY A 198 14.49 3.99 0.96
C GLY A 198 15.81 3.24 1.10
N ARG A 199 16.14 2.68 2.28
CA ARG A 199 17.36 1.88 2.48
C ARG A 199 17.06 0.38 2.42
N PRO A 200 17.73 -0.41 1.55
CA PRO A 200 17.58 -1.86 1.52
C PRO A 200 17.85 -2.47 2.89
N LEU A 201 17.08 -3.47 3.31
CA LEU A 201 17.36 -4.28 4.51
C LEU A 201 18.63 -5.13 4.32
N ASP A 202 19.18 -5.65 5.42
CA ASP A 202 20.33 -6.56 5.35
C ASP A 202 19.96 -7.81 4.54
N GLY A 203 20.83 -8.17 3.59
CA GLY A 203 20.56 -9.25 2.64
C GLY A 203 19.67 -8.86 1.45
N THR A 204 19.13 -7.63 1.41
CA THR A 204 18.40 -7.07 0.27
C THR A 204 19.33 -6.23 -0.62
N ARG A 205 19.23 -6.46 -1.93
CA ARG A 205 19.85 -5.64 -2.97
C ARG A 205 18.77 -4.98 -3.79
N VAL A 206 19.01 -3.72 -4.13
CA VAL A 206 18.11 -2.90 -4.94
C VAL A 206 18.92 -2.32 -6.09
N ARG A 207 18.36 -2.36 -7.30
CA ARG A 207 18.83 -1.56 -8.43
C ARG A 207 17.64 -1.02 -9.20
N VAL A 208 17.91 -0.03 -10.05
CA VAL A 208 16.95 0.50 -11.02
C VAL A 208 17.54 0.24 -12.41
N ASP A 209 16.76 -0.35 -13.33
CA ASP A 209 17.21 -0.56 -14.71
C ASP A 209 17.06 0.69 -15.57
N ASP A 210 17.51 0.60 -16.83
CA ASP A 210 17.55 1.74 -17.76
C ASP A 210 16.15 2.30 -18.06
N ASP A 211 15.10 1.49 -17.91
CA ASP A 211 13.70 1.89 -18.06
C ASP A 211 13.10 2.49 -16.77
N GLY A 212 13.91 2.63 -15.72
CA GLY A 212 13.48 3.16 -14.42
C GLY A 212 12.75 2.13 -13.56
N ARG A 213 12.79 0.83 -13.88
CA ARG A 213 12.13 -0.22 -13.09
C ARG A 213 12.93 -0.59 -11.86
N VAL A 214 12.25 -0.72 -10.72
CA VAL A 214 12.86 -1.23 -9.50
C VAL A 214 13.06 -2.75 -9.59
N LEU A 215 14.27 -3.18 -9.32
CA LEU A 215 14.67 -4.60 -9.30
C LEU A 215 15.15 -4.97 -7.90
N LEU A 216 14.64 -6.08 -7.37
CA LEU A 216 14.91 -6.52 -6.00
C LEU A 216 15.56 -7.91 -6.03
N ALA A 217 16.58 -8.11 -5.20
CA ALA A 217 17.20 -9.42 -5.01
C ALA A 217 17.56 -9.61 -3.54
N GLY A 218 17.65 -10.85 -3.07
CA GLY A 218 18.09 -11.10 -1.71
C GLY A 218 17.44 -12.29 -1.04
N THR A 219 17.74 -12.44 0.24
CA THR A 219 17.27 -13.55 1.09
C THR A 219 15.79 -13.52 1.38
N THR A 220 15.10 -12.40 1.13
CA THR A 220 13.66 -12.26 1.40
C THR A 220 12.79 -12.63 0.20
N LEU A 221 13.38 -13.00 -0.95
CA LEU A 221 12.61 -13.39 -2.14
C LEU A 221 11.79 -14.67 -1.89
N PHE A 222 10.59 -14.69 -2.47
CA PHE A 222 9.77 -15.87 -2.67
C PHE A 222 10.48 -16.97 -3.48
N ALA A 223 9.98 -18.20 -3.38
CA ALA A 223 10.42 -19.32 -4.21
C ALA A 223 9.78 -19.33 -5.61
N GLY A 224 8.71 -18.56 -5.81
CA GLY A 224 7.98 -18.47 -7.06
C GLY A 224 6.48 -18.34 -6.86
N TYR A 225 5.77 -18.31 -7.97
CA TYR A 225 4.32 -18.37 -7.99
C TYR A 225 3.84 -19.81 -8.00
N GLU A 226 2.72 -20.08 -7.35
CA GLU A 226 2.06 -21.38 -7.41
C GLU A 226 1.12 -21.42 -8.61
N GLY A 227 1.27 -22.44 -9.45
CA GLY A 227 0.37 -22.74 -10.56
C GLY A 227 -0.69 -23.74 -10.10
N GLU A 228 -0.50 -25.01 -10.44
CA GLU A 228 -1.27 -26.11 -9.84
C GLU A 228 -0.97 -26.22 -8.34
N PRO A 229 -1.94 -26.64 -7.50
CA PRO A 229 -1.70 -26.83 -6.07
C PRO A 229 -0.44 -27.66 -5.79
N GLY A 230 0.50 -27.09 -5.03
CA GLY A 230 1.77 -27.76 -4.71
C GLY A 230 2.87 -27.64 -5.76
N ARG A 231 2.66 -26.94 -6.89
CA ARG A 231 3.65 -26.80 -7.97
C ARG A 231 3.96 -25.33 -8.27
N VAL A 232 5.25 -25.06 -8.46
CA VAL A 232 5.72 -23.75 -8.93
C VAL A 232 5.34 -23.58 -10.39
N ASP A 233 4.67 -22.48 -10.72
CA ASP A 233 4.50 -21.99 -12.08
C ASP A 233 5.84 -21.40 -12.54
N ARG A 234 6.61 -22.20 -13.28
CA ARG A 234 7.95 -21.80 -13.74
C ARG A 234 7.88 -20.70 -14.77
N ASP A 235 6.90 -20.72 -15.67
CA ASP A 235 6.79 -19.72 -16.73
C ASP A 235 6.54 -18.33 -16.11
N LEU A 236 5.60 -18.25 -15.15
CA LEU A 236 5.32 -17.00 -14.45
C LEU A 236 6.46 -16.57 -13.53
N THR A 237 7.14 -17.52 -12.89
CA THR A 237 8.25 -17.25 -11.95
C THR A 237 9.49 -16.76 -12.70
N ASP A 238 9.88 -17.44 -13.78
CA ASP A 238 11.08 -17.10 -14.57
C ASP A 238 10.88 -15.78 -15.33
N ALA A 239 9.65 -15.45 -15.73
CA ALA A 239 9.32 -14.13 -16.27
C ALA A 239 9.45 -13.01 -15.21
N ALA A 240 9.13 -13.30 -13.95
CA ALA A 240 9.21 -12.35 -12.86
C ALA A 240 10.61 -12.23 -12.24
N VAL A 241 11.43 -13.29 -12.28
CA VAL A 241 12.77 -13.34 -11.68
C VAL A 241 13.81 -13.62 -12.76
N VAL A 242 14.48 -12.57 -13.22
CA VAL A 242 15.47 -12.67 -14.30
C VAL A 242 16.87 -12.46 -13.72
N GLY A 243 17.74 -13.46 -13.87
CA GLY A 243 19.11 -13.40 -13.36
C GLY A 243 19.21 -13.22 -11.84
N GLY A 244 18.24 -13.79 -11.10
CA GLY A 244 18.14 -13.65 -9.65
C GLY A 244 17.59 -12.31 -9.15
N TRP A 245 17.08 -11.47 -10.06
CA TRP A 245 16.42 -10.20 -9.74
C TRP A 245 14.92 -10.32 -10.00
N PHE A 246 14.13 -10.14 -8.95
CA PHE A 246 12.70 -9.92 -9.06
C PHE A 246 12.43 -8.57 -9.74
N ARG A 247 11.76 -8.63 -10.89
CA ARG A 247 11.32 -7.48 -11.69
C ARG A 247 9.99 -7.00 -11.11
N THR A 248 10.05 -5.95 -10.28
CA THR A 248 8.81 -5.32 -9.82
C THR A 248 8.18 -4.57 -10.99
N SER A 249 6.92 -4.17 -10.83
CA SER A 249 6.28 -3.25 -11.79
C SER A 249 6.20 -1.84 -11.20
N ASP A 250 7.17 -1.49 -10.35
CA ASP A 250 7.30 -0.16 -9.77
C ASP A 250 8.40 0.62 -10.50
N ALA A 251 8.12 1.89 -10.78
CA ALA A 251 9.09 2.87 -11.24
C ALA A 251 9.84 3.45 -10.03
N GLY A 252 11.13 3.67 -10.16
CA GLY A 252 11.94 4.21 -9.09
C GLY A 252 13.20 4.92 -9.58
N ARG A 253 13.91 5.54 -8.63
CA ARG A 253 15.28 6.02 -8.83
C ARG A 253 16.08 5.86 -7.55
N ILE A 254 17.41 5.80 -7.69
CA ILE A 254 18.32 5.92 -6.56
C ILE A 254 18.69 7.39 -6.42
N THR A 255 18.47 7.97 -5.24
CA THR A 255 18.84 9.36 -4.95
C THR A 255 20.36 9.49 -4.80
N GLU A 256 20.87 10.73 -4.82
CA GLU A 256 22.29 11.02 -4.56
C GLU A 256 22.80 10.46 -3.22
N HIS A 257 21.90 10.26 -2.25
CA HIS A 257 22.20 9.67 -0.94
C HIS A 257 22.07 8.13 -0.92
N GLY A 258 21.98 7.49 -2.08
CA GLY A 258 21.87 6.03 -2.20
C GLY A 258 20.55 5.45 -1.69
N ARG A 259 19.48 6.26 -1.62
CA ARG A 259 18.15 5.79 -1.20
C ARG A 259 17.27 5.48 -2.41
N LEU A 260 16.53 4.39 -2.35
CA LEU A 260 15.45 4.12 -3.29
C LEU A 260 14.30 5.10 -3.04
N GLN A 261 13.92 5.82 -4.10
CA GLN A 261 12.67 6.56 -4.17
C GLN A 261 11.75 5.87 -5.18
N VAL A 262 10.61 5.37 -4.71
CA VAL A 262 9.57 4.80 -5.57
C VAL A 262 8.73 5.94 -6.13
N LEU A 263 8.56 5.98 -7.44
CA LEU A 263 7.88 7.04 -8.18
C LEU A 263 6.42 6.67 -8.51
N GLY A 264 6.08 5.40 -8.39
CA GLY A 264 4.77 4.86 -8.72
C GLY A 264 4.90 3.51 -9.39
N ARG A 265 3.80 3.04 -9.97
CA ARG A 265 3.74 1.83 -10.78
C ARG A 265 4.03 2.16 -12.24
N LEU A 266 4.80 1.30 -12.92
CA LEU A 266 5.09 1.45 -14.36
C LEU A 266 3.84 1.25 -15.21
N ASP A 267 2.91 0.42 -14.77
CA ASP A 267 1.59 0.20 -15.36
C ASP A 267 0.54 1.23 -14.91
N ASP A 268 0.83 2.08 -13.91
CA ASP A 268 -0.03 3.23 -13.55
C ASP A 268 0.45 4.53 -14.24
N VAL A 269 1.28 4.41 -15.28
CA VAL A 269 1.58 5.52 -16.19
C VAL A 269 0.42 5.67 -17.15
N VAL A 270 -0.25 6.82 -17.10
CA VAL A 270 -1.31 7.17 -18.03
C VAL A 270 -0.68 7.88 -19.22
N VAL A 271 -0.86 7.33 -20.42
CA VAL A 271 -0.49 8.00 -21.67
C VAL A 271 -1.64 8.91 -22.09
N THR A 272 -1.43 10.22 -22.02
CA THR A 272 -2.41 11.25 -22.40
C THR A 272 -1.77 12.23 -23.38
N GLY A 273 -2.35 12.39 -24.57
CA GLY A 273 -1.82 13.31 -25.61
C GLY A 273 -0.36 13.04 -26.00
N GLY A 274 0.07 11.77 -25.96
CA GLY A 274 1.46 11.37 -26.21
C GLY A 274 2.44 11.60 -25.04
N LEU A 275 1.95 12.04 -23.87
CA LEU A 275 2.75 12.22 -22.66
C LEU A 275 2.52 11.07 -21.68
N ASN A 276 3.63 10.53 -21.14
CA ASN A 276 3.62 9.59 -20.04
C ASN A 276 3.46 10.33 -18.72
N VAL A 277 2.32 10.18 -18.06
CA VAL A 277 2.03 10.82 -16.77
C VAL A 277 1.95 9.77 -15.67
N PRO A 278 2.88 9.77 -14.70
CA PRO A 278 2.78 8.90 -13.53
C PRO A 278 1.59 9.32 -12.66
N ALA A 279 0.49 8.58 -12.71
CA ALA A 279 -0.72 8.93 -11.96
C ALA A 279 -0.49 9.06 -10.44
N PRO A 280 0.36 8.22 -9.79
CA PRO A 280 0.67 8.38 -8.36
C PRO A 280 1.35 9.71 -8.02
N ALA A 281 2.15 10.28 -8.94
CA ALA A 281 2.81 11.56 -8.72
C ALA A 281 1.82 12.72 -8.73
N VAL A 282 0.80 12.67 -9.59
CA VAL A 282 -0.29 13.64 -9.61
C VAL A 282 -1.16 13.48 -8.36
N ALA A 283 -1.55 12.25 -8.02
CA ALA A 283 -2.35 11.97 -6.81
C ALA A 283 -1.68 12.49 -5.52
N ALA A 284 -0.36 12.39 -5.42
CA ALA A 284 0.40 12.93 -4.29
C ALA A 284 0.29 14.47 -4.17
N VAL A 285 0.29 15.19 -5.30
CA VAL A 285 0.07 16.65 -5.30
C VAL A 285 -1.35 16.97 -4.86
N LEU A 286 -2.35 16.25 -5.40
CA LEU A 286 -3.75 16.47 -5.04
C LEU A 286 -4.02 16.26 -3.55
N ARG A 287 -3.42 15.23 -2.93
CA ARG A 287 -3.54 14.99 -1.48
C ARG A 287 -2.88 16.06 -0.62
N ALA A 288 -1.95 16.83 -1.17
CA ALA A 288 -1.32 17.96 -0.48
C ALA A 288 -2.12 19.26 -0.64
N THR A 289 -3.12 19.31 -1.54
CA THR A 289 -3.94 20.49 -1.77
C THR A 289 -4.94 20.69 -0.61
N PRO A 290 -5.04 21.91 -0.04
CA PRO A 290 -6.06 22.22 0.97
C PRO A 290 -7.47 21.87 0.50
N GLY A 291 -8.27 21.27 1.39
CA GLY A 291 -9.64 20.83 1.08
C GLY A 291 -9.74 19.41 0.51
N VAL A 292 -8.63 18.69 0.32
CA VAL A 292 -8.61 17.28 -0.12
C VAL A 292 -8.25 16.37 1.06
N ALA A 293 -9.15 15.46 1.45
CA ALA A 293 -8.86 14.43 2.45
C ALA A 293 -8.14 13.23 1.85
N GLN A 294 -8.61 12.76 0.69
CA GLN A 294 -8.01 11.65 -0.04
C GLN A 294 -8.10 11.92 -1.54
N ALA A 295 -7.14 11.43 -2.33
CA ALA A 295 -7.21 11.50 -3.77
C ALA A 295 -6.42 10.38 -4.44
N GLU A 296 -6.96 9.86 -5.54
CA GLU A 296 -6.30 8.96 -6.48
C GLU A 296 -6.53 9.44 -7.91
N VAL A 297 -5.63 9.07 -8.83
CA VAL A 297 -5.70 9.48 -10.23
C VAL A 297 -5.66 8.24 -11.10
N VAL A 298 -6.52 8.22 -12.12
CA VAL A 298 -6.57 7.16 -13.13
C VAL A 298 -6.68 7.75 -14.53
N GLY A 299 -6.34 6.96 -15.54
CA GLY A 299 -6.51 7.33 -16.96
C GLY A 299 -7.78 6.70 -17.52
N VAL A 300 -8.64 7.48 -18.14
CA VAL A 300 -9.86 6.98 -18.81
C VAL A 300 -9.76 7.23 -20.32
N PRO A 301 -10.15 6.26 -21.18
CA PRO A 301 -10.12 6.44 -22.63
C PRO A 301 -10.84 7.70 -23.10
N ASP A 302 -10.22 8.41 -24.04
CA ASP A 302 -10.72 9.67 -24.59
C ASP A 302 -10.38 9.80 -26.07
N GLU A 303 -11.32 10.33 -26.85
CA GLU A 303 -11.21 10.40 -28.31
C GLU A 303 -10.15 11.42 -28.77
N GLU A 304 -9.94 12.50 -28.01
CA GLU A 304 -8.99 13.56 -28.36
C GLU A 304 -7.59 13.24 -27.81
N TRP A 305 -7.53 12.75 -26.57
CA TRP A 305 -6.25 12.60 -25.85
C TRP A 305 -5.74 11.16 -25.78
N GLY A 306 -6.47 10.19 -26.34
CA GLY A 306 -6.26 8.76 -26.14
C GLY A 306 -6.70 8.30 -24.75
N ASN A 307 -6.15 8.94 -23.71
CA ASN A 307 -6.71 8.91 -22.35
C ASN A 307 -6.73 10.31 -21.75
N VAL A 308 -7.65 10.58 -20.84
CA VAL A 308 -7.64 11.74 -19.95
C VAL A 308 -7.39 11.32 -18.51
N LEU A 309 -6.66 12.15 -17.77
CA LEU A 309 -6.46 11.99 -16.33
C LEU A 309 -7.73 12.40 -15.59
N VAL A 310 -8.27 11.50 -14.78
CA VAL A 310 -9.42 11.72 -13.90
C VAL A 310 -8.93 11.67 -12.46
N ALA A 311 -9.16 12.74 -11.71
CA ALA A 311 -8.96 12.76 -10.27
C ALA A 311 -10.21 12.22 -9.59
N LEU A 312 -10.06 11.24 -8.71
CA LEU A 312 -11.08 10.82 -7.77
C LEU A 312 -10.67 11.33 -6.39
N ALA A 313 -11.47 12.24 -5.81
CA ALA A 313 -11.11 12.92 -4.57
C ALA A 313 -12.23 12.83 -3.53
N VAL A 314 -11.84 12.62 -2.29
CA VAL A 314 -12.68 12.79 -1.11
C VAL A 314 -12.37 14.17 -0.53
N PRO A 315 -13.35 15.09 -0.47
CA PRO A 315 -13.14 16.41 0.09
C PRO A 315 -12.95 16.34 1.61
N ALA A 316 -12.19 17.28 2.17
CA ALA A 316 -12.01 17.41 3.63
C ALA A 316 -13.25 17.98 4.35
N ASP A 317 -14.11 18.66 3.59
CA ASP A 317 -15.42 19.15 3.99
C ASP A 317 -16.39 18.87 2.83
N ALA A 318 -17.41 18.06 3.09
CA ALA A 318 -18.38 17.65 2.07
C ALA A 318 -19.21 18.84 1.53
N ASP A 319 -19.40 19.88 2.34
CA ASP A 319 -20.14 21.08 1.96
C ASP A 319 -19.27 22.09 1.18
N ALA A 320 -17.94 21.90 1.17
CA ALA A 320 -16.98 22.77 0.51
C ALA A 320 -15.91 22.00 -0.29
N PRO A 321 -16.30 21.22 -1.32
CA PRO A 321 -15.35 20.44 -2.10
C PRO A 321 -14.43 21.34 -2.94
N PRO A 322 -13.14 20.95 -3.13
CA PRO A 322 -12.21 21.73 -3.93
C PRO A 322 -12.61 21.65 -5.41
N PRO A 323 -12.70 22.80 -6.12
CA PRO A 323 -13.05 22.79 -7.52
C PRO A 323 -11.90 22.23 -8.37
N LEU A 324 -12.22 21.65 -9.52
CA LEU A 324 -11.24 21.05 -10.44
C LEU A 324 -10.10 22.01 -10.80
N GLU A 325 -10.38 23.30 -11.04
CA GLU A 325 -9.34 24.26 -11.39
C GLU A 325 -8.34 24.49 -10.24
N THR A 326 -8.77 24.50 -8.98
CA THR A 326 -7.85 24.56 -7.82
C THR A 326 -6.91 23.36 -7.79
N LEU A 327 -7.43 22.16 -8.08
CA LEU A 327 -6.61 20.95 -8.17
C LEU A 327 -5.63 21.02 -9.35
N ARG A 328 -6.06 21.57 -10.47
CA ARG A 328 -5.22 21.73 -11.68
C ARG A 328 -4.11 22.74 -11.45
N ASP A 329 -4.40 23.85 -10.79
CA ASP A 329 -3.41 24.87 -10.46
C ASP A 329 -2.38 24.36 -9.46
N ALA A 330 -2.80 23.62 -8.42
CA ALA A 330 -1.88 22.96 -7.49
C ALA A 330 -0.91 21.98 -8.20
N VAL A 331 -1.39 21.23 -9.20
CA VAL A 331 -0.51 20.39 -10.03
C VAL A 331 0.45 21.27 -10.84
N ALA A 332 -0.04 22.35 -11.44
CA ALA A 332 0.77 23.25 -12.26
C ALA A 332 1.84 24.03 -11.48
N GLU A 333 1.70 24.20 -10.16
CA GLU A 333 2.71 24.83 -9.31
C GLU A 333 3.99 24.00 -9.19
N THR A 334 3.87 22.67 -9.23
CA THR A 334 5.00 21.75 -8.94
C THR A 334 5.31 20.78 -10.07
N ARG A 335 4.42 20.66 -11.06
CA ARG A 335 4.49 19.73 -12.20
C ARG A 335 4.09 20.45 -13.49
N PRO A 336 4.42 19.89 -14.67
CA PRO A 336 3.91 20.43 -15.93
C PRO A 336 2.38 20.50 -15.92
N ARG A 337 1.79 21.62 -16.36
CA ARG A 337 0.32 21.79 -16.42
C ARG A 337 -0.40 20.70 -17.22
N ALA A 338 0.30 20.07 -18.18
CA ALA A 338 -0.23 18.94 -18.94
C ALA A 338 -0.48 17.67 -18.08
N TRP A 339 0.11 17.57 -16.88
CA TRP A 339 -0.14 16.48 -15.93
C TRP A 339 -1.40 16.71 -15.09
N ALA A 340 -2.00 17.90 -15.16
CA ALA A 340 -3.16 18.24 -14.36
C ALA A 340 -4.39 17.43 -14.81
N PRO A 341 -5.21 16.91 -13.87
CA PRO A 341 -6.40 16.14 -14.20
C PRO A 341 -7.36 16.98 -15.05
N ARG A 342 -7.97 16.39 -16.07
CA ARG A 342 -8.98 17.07 -16.92
C ARG A 342 -10.40 16.87 -16.39
N ARG A 343 -10.58 15.96 -15.44
CA ARG A 343 -11.87 15.63 -14.83
C ARG A 343 -11.69 15.37 -13.34
N LEU A 344 -12.74 15.65 -12.58
CA LEU A 344 -12.84 15.41 -11.15
C LEU A 344 -14.10 14.60 -10.86
N VAL A 345 -13.96 13.57 -10.05
CA VAL A 345 -15.05 12.80 -9.45
C VAL A 345 -14.92 12.93 -7.94
N LEU A 346 -15.94 13.50 -7.30
CA LEU A 346 -16.01 13.59 -5.85
C LEU A 346 -16.60 12.30 -5.29
N LEU A 347 -15.99 11.77 -4.24
CA LEU A 347 -16.41 10.56 -3.55
C LEU A 347 -16.62 10.84 -2.07
N GLU A 348 -17.52 10.10 -1.44
CA GLU A 348 -17.65 10.09 0.02
C GLU A 348 -16.47 9.35 0.68
N GLU A 349 -16.02 8.25 0.06
CA GLU A 349 -14.84 7.50 0.47
C GLU A 349 -14.13 6.87 -0.74
N LEU A 350 -12.82 6.61 -0.61
CA LEU A 350 -12.11 5.84 -1.62
C LEU A 350 -12.45 4.34 -1.48
N PRO A 351 -12.83 3.65 -2.58
CA PRO A 351 -12.92 2.19 -2.59
C PRO A 351 -11.58 1.58 -2.20
N LEU A 352 -11.58 0.71 -1.20
CA LEU A 352 -10.39 -0.01 -0.73
C LEU A 352 -10.58 -1.51 -0.90
N LEU A 353 -9.49 -2.20 -1.24
CA LEU A 353 -9.36 -3.65 -1.13
C LEU A 353 -9.36 -4.04 0.35
N ALA A 354 -9.63 -5.32 0.65
CA ALA A 354 -9.64 -5.87 2.01
C ALA A 354 -8.34 -5.59 2.80
N ASN A 355 -7.22 -5.34 2.13
CA ASN A 355 -5.93 -5.02 2.75
C ASN A 355 -5.68 -3.51 2.95
N GLY A 356 -6.70 -2.66 2.78
CA GLY A 356 -6.64 -1.21 2.98
C GLY A 356 -6.00 -0.41 1.84
N LYS A 357 -5.62 -1.06 0.73
CA LYS A 357 -5.12 -0.37 -0.47
C LYS A 357 -6.27 0.15 -1.34
N PRO A 358 -6.09 1.23 -2.11
CA PRO A 358 -7.08 1.65 -3.10
C PRO A 358 -7.43 0.52 -4.08
N ASP A 359 -8.73 0.26 -4.27
CA ASP A 359 -9.24 -0.66 -5.28
C ASP A 359 -9.22 0.03 -6.64
N ARG A 360 -8.17 -0.25 -7.41
CA ARG A 360 -7.95 0.35 -8.73
C ARG A 360 -9.05 0.00 -9.73
N LEU A 361 -9.60 -1.21 -9.69
CA LEU A 361 -10.65 -1.61 -10.62
C LEU A 361 -11.95 -0.87 -10.33
N ALA A 362 -12.30 -0.76 -9.05
CA ALA A 362 -13.45 0.04 -8.63
C ALA A 362 -13.26 1.52 -9.00
N LEU A 363 -12.09 2.11 -8.72
CA LEU A 363 -11.77 3.49 -9.10
C LEU A 363 -11.83 3.71 -10.61
N GLN A 364 -11.32 2.78 -11.41
CA GLN A 364 -11.37 2.84 -12.87
C GLN A 364 -12.82 2.80 -13.38
N ALA A 365 -13.66 1.93 -12.79
CA ALA A 365 -15.07 1.82 -13.16
C ALA A 365 -15.85 3.09 -12.80
N LEU A 366 -15.64 3.65 -11.60
CA LEU A 366 -16.25 4.92 -11.18
C LEU A 366 -15.85 6.07 -12.09
N ALA A 367 -14.56 6.18 -12.42
CA ALA A 367 -14.06 7.21 -13.33
C ALA A 367 -14.65 7.06 -14.75
N ALA A 368 -14.74 5.84 -15.27
CA ALA A 368 -15.35 5.59 -16.58
C ALA A 368 -16.83 5.93 -16.61
N ALA A 369 -17.60 5.53 -15.59
CA ALA A 369 -19.03 5.84 -15.48
C ALA A 369 -19.27 7.36 -15.43
N ALA A 370 -18.50 8.08 -14.61
CA ALA A 370 -18.62 9.53 -14.49
C ALA A 370 -18.29 10.27 -15.80
N VAL A 371 -17.30 9.79 -16.56
CA VAL A 371 -16.97 10.37 -17.88
C VAL A 371 -18.10 10.14 -18.89
N VAL A 372 -18.77 8.98 -18.86
CA VAL A 372 -19.92 8.69 -19.72
C VAL A 372 -21.11 9.59 -19.38
N GLU A 373 -21.43 9.75 -18.10
CA GLU A 373 -22.52 10.62 -17.64
C GLU A 373 -22.28 12.09 -18.02
N GLN A 374 -21.05 12.59 -17.83
CA GLN A 374 -20.68 13.96 -18.19
C GLN A 374 -20.75 14.19 -19.71
N ARG A 375 -20.37 13.20 -20.54
CA ARG A 375 -20.56 13.28 -22.00
C ARG A 375 -22.03 13.27 -22.39
N GLY A 376 -22.86 12.45 -21.73
CA GLY A 376 -24.31 12.41 -21.95
C GLY A 376 -25.00 13.73 -21.60
N ALA A 377 -24.60 14.37 -20.50
CA ALA A 377 -25.08 15.68 -20.08
C ALA A 377 -24.66 16.81 -21.04
N GLN A 378 -23.41 16.79 -21.53
CA GLN A 378 -22.94 17.75 -22.54
C GLN A 378 -23.63 17.57 -23.90
N ALA A 379 -23.89 16.33 -24.33
CA ALA A 379 -24.60 16.05 -25.59
C ALA A 379 -26.09 16.42 -25.54
N THR A 380 -26.73 16.31 -24.37
CA THR A 380 -28.12 16.76 -24.17
C THR A 380 -28.25 18.28 -24.04
N SER A 381 -27.26 18.94 -23.45
CA SER A 381 -27.17 20.41 -23.45
C SER A 381 -26.92 20.97 -24.85
N ALA A 382 -26.04 20.36 -25.66
CA ALA A 382 -25.76 20.81 -27.03
C ALA A 382 -26.95 20.60 -28.00
N ARG A 383 -27.89 19.71 -27.68
CA ARG A 383 -29.12 19.50 -28.48
C ARG A 383 -30.27 20.44 -28.11
N ARG A 384 -30.17 21.22 -27.03
CA ARG A 384 -31.22 22.15 -26.58
C ARG A 384 -31.08 23.58 -27.13
N ASP A 385 -30.01 23.88 -27.87
CA ASP A 385 -29.87 25.14 -28.61
C ASP A 385 -29.89 24.94 -30.14
N PRO A 386 -31.07 24.96 -30.78
CA PRO A 386 -31.23 25.56 -32.10
C PRO A 386 -31.72 26.99 -31.91
N ALA A 387 -30.93 27.93 -32.42
CA ALA A 387 -31.12 29.37 -32.34
C ALA A 387 -32.57 29.83 -32.60
N THR A 388 -33.01 30.74 -31.74
CA THR A 388 -34.05 31.73 -32.04
C THR A 388 -33.64 32.56 -33.25
N GLU A 389 -34.67 33.01 -33.98
CA GLU A 389 -34.70 34.10 -34.96
C GLU A 389 -34.41 33.73 -36.41
N ASP A 390 -35.46 33.81 -37.22
CA ASP A 390 -35.39 34.75 -38.32
C ASP A 390 -36.72 35.51 -38.47
N ARG A 391 -36.58 36.81 -38.73
CA ARG A 391 -37.64 37.81 -38.88
C ARG A 391 -37.72 38.25 -40.33
#